data_AF-A0A2P5EG91-F1
#
_entry.id   AF-A0A2P5EG91-F1
#
_cell.length_a   1.000
_cell.length_b   1.000
_cell.length_c   1.000
_cell.angle_alpha   90.00
_cell.angle_beta   90.00
_cell.angle_gamma   90.00
#
_symmetry.space_group_name_H-M   'P 1'
#
loop_
_entity.id
_entity.type
_entity.pdbx_description
1 polymer ?
#
loop_
_entity_poly.entity_id
_entity_poly.type
_entity_poly.pdbx_seq_one_letter_code
_entity_poly.pdbx_strand_id
1 'polypeptide(L)'
;MNCRTLISTPTNVAISDITTRLVKQASVLTRYSKYGLGNLVMLSSRIEEGDYLFDVLLSHRIDVLNRFFDPKTGWRSSLSSLILFLEDPRRVEYYLENSQIHLPTSILSLPLLKCMSKALTWLSRLNRFMRESAKKIEEVFNKYGIDEGGHYADFNATRKKCISLLKLLSSFDIGDMNAEQFALKNATMIFCTVSNTSKLKNAGSFEVLIVDEADN
;
A
#
# COMPACT_ATOMS: atom_id res chain seq x y z
N MET A 1 10.20 23.15 -6.10
CA MET A 1 10.75 22.93 -7.46
C MET A 1 10.73 21.44 -7.72
N ASN A 2 9.93 20.98 -8.69
CA ASN A 2 9.90 19.56 -9.11
C ASN A 2 10.82 19.41 -10.33
N CYS A 3 12.14 19.50 -10.11
CA CYS A 3 13.12 19.26 -11.18
C CYS A 3 13.17 17.75 -11.46
N ARG A 4 12.85 17.35 -12.69
CA ARG A 4 12.96 15.98 -13.18
C ARG A 4 14.26 15.82 -13.95
N THR A 5 15.07 14.89 -13.47
CA THR A 5 16.41 14.63 -13.97
C THR A 5 16.46 13.25 -14.63
N LEU A 6 16.97 13.21 -15.86
CA LEU A 6 17.34 11.98 -16.55
C LEU A 6 18.86 11.81 -16.48
N ILE A 7 19.31 10.68 -15.95
CA ILE A 7 20.72 10.30 -15.86
C ILE A 7 20.92 9.11 -16.79
N SER A 8 21.74 9.33 -17.82
CA SER A 8 22.13 8.32 -18.80
C SER A 8 23.59 7.95 -18.61
N THR A 9 23.88 6.66 -18.49
CA THR A 9 25.26 6.15 -18.40
C THR A 9 25.51 5.07 -19.46
N PRO A 10 26.78 4.75 -19.80
CA PRO A 10 27.07 3.77 -20.84
C PRO A 10 26.77 2.32 -20.41
N THR A 11 26.83 2.00 -19.10
CA THR A 11 26.74 0.62 -18.60
C THR A 11 25.77 0.45 -17.42
N ASN A 12 25.16 -0.73 -17.30
CA ASN A 12 24.32 -1.10 -16.15
C ASN A 12 25.07 -1.07 -14.80
N VAL A 13 26.40 -1.30 -14.82
CA VAL A 13 27.27 -1.23 -13.64
C VAL A 13 27.30 0.22 -13.11
N ALA A 14 27.58 1.18 -14.01
CA ALA A 14 27.60 2.61 -13.65
C ALA A 14 26.23 3.09 -13.13
N ILE A 15 25.12 2.62 -13.71
CA ILE A 15 23.77 2.90 -13.18
C ILE A 15 23.63 2.41 -11.75
N SER A 16 24.01 1.15 -11.49
CA SER A 16 23.84 0.49 -10.20
C SER A 16 24.68 1.18 -9.12
N ASP A 17 25.92 1.56 -9.46
CA ASP A 17 26.82 2.28 -8.57
C ASP A 17 26.29 3.66 -8.16
N ILE A 18 25.91 4.48 -9.14
CA ILE A 18 25.39 5.83 -8.89
C ILE A 18 24.08 5.75 -8.10
N THR A 19 23.17 4.87 -8.50
CA THR A 19 21.88 4.68 -7.82
C THR A 19 22.10 4.22 -6.38
N THR A 20 23.02 3.28 -6.14
CA THR A 20 23.33 2.77 -4.81
C THR A 20 23.87 3.87 -3.90
N ARG A 21 24.80 4.69 -4.41
CA ARG A 21 25.36 5.82 -3.65
C ARG A 21 24.27 6.82 -3.28
N LEU A 22 23.39 7.15 -4.22
CA LEU A 22 22.30 8.11 -3.99
C LEU A 22 21.26 7.58 -3.00
N VAL A 23 20.86 6.32 -3.12
CA VAL A 23 19.94 5.67 -2.17
C VAL A 23 20.54 5.61 -0.77
N LYS A 24 21.83 5.26 -0.64
CA LYS A 24 22.53 5.23 0.66
C LYS A 24 22.65 6.62 1.28
N GLN A 25 22.89 7.66 0.49
CA GLN A 25 22.93 9.03 1.00
C GLN A 25 21.55 9.54 1.40
N ALA A 26 20.53 9.26 0.58
CA ALA A 26 19.16 9.66 0.86
C ALA A 26 18.62 8.99 2.13
N SER A 27 18.91 7.69 2.32
CA SER A 27 18.44 6.94 3.49
C SER A 27 19.04 7.45 4.80
N VAL A 28 20.28 7.96 4.79
CA VAL A 28 20.91 8.61 5.96
C VAL A 28 20.21 9.93 6.32
N LEU A 29 19.67 10.65 5.34
CA LEU A 29 19.01 11.95 5.53
C LEU A 29 17.55 11.81 5.99
N THR A 30 16.88 10.72 5.64
CA THR A 30 15.47 10.50 5.99
C THR A 30 15.34 9.66 7.26
N ARG A 31 14.70 10.19 8.33
CA ARG A 31 14.31 9.41 9.52
C ARG A 31 13.34 8.25 9.20
N TYR A 32 12.76 8.24 8.01
CA TYR A 32 11.94 7.18 7.45
C TYR A 32 12.72 6.48 6.33
N SER A 33 13.25 5.29 6.60
CA SER A 33 14.27 4.62 5.79
C SER A 33 13.94 4.36 4.31
N LYS A 34 12.68 4.53 3.88
CA LYS A 34 12.22 4.30 2.51
C LYS A 34 11.40 5.43 1.89
N TYR A 35 11.15 6.52 2.62
CA TYR A 35 10.38 7.64 2.09
C TYR A 35 11.14 8.32 0.94
N GLY A 36 10.44 8.62 -0.16
CA GLY A 36 11.04 9.27 -1.33
C GLY A 36 11.68 8.33 -2.35
N LEU A 37 11.87 7.04 -2.06
CA LEU A 37 12.38 6.08 -3.07
C LEU A 37 11.47 5.95 -4.30
N GLY A 38 10.16 6.19 -4.14
CA GLY A 38 9.22 6.26 -5.25
C GLY A 38 9.52 7.35 -6.29
N ASN A 39 10.36 8.34 -5.93
CA ASN A 39 10.83 9.39 -6.84
C ASN A 39 11.99 8.93 -7.73
N LEU A 40 12.62 7.81 -7.40
CA LEU A 40 13.76 7.25 -8.13
C LEU A 40 13.30 6.07 -8.98
N VAL A 41 13.68 6.05 -10.26
CA VAL A 41 13.45 4.91 -11.14
C VAL A 41 14.74 4.51 -11.83
N MET A 42 15.08 3.24 -11.75
CA MET A 42 16.22 2.64 -12.43
C MET A 42 15.74 1.71 -13.54
N LEU A 43 16.17 1.98 -14.78
CA LEU A 43 15.95 1.12 -15.94
C LEU A 43 17.23 0.32 -16.20
N SER A 44 17.29 -0.88 -15.64
CA SER A 44 18.38 -1.83 -15.88
C SER A 44 17.81 -3.21 -16.18
N SER A 45 18.46 -3.94 -17.09
CA SER A 45 18.20 -5.36 -17.34
C SER A 45 18.99 -6.29 -16.43
N ARG A 46 20.02 -5.77 -15.74
CA ARG A 46 20.86 -6.51 -14.80
C ARG A 46 20.73 -5.89 -13.42
N ILE A 47 20.39 -6.70 -12.44
CA ILE A 47 20.43 -6.32 -11.03
C ILE A 47 21.79 -6.78 -10.53
N GLU A 48 22.63 -5.86 -10.08
CA GLU A 48 23.78 -6.26 -9.26
C GLU A 48 23.27 -6.63 -7.86
N GLU A 49 23.73 -7.75 -7.32
CA GLU A 49 23.25 -8.30 -6.05
C GLU A 49 23.39 -7.27 -4.90
N GLY A 50 22.26 -6.90 -4.32
CA GLY A 50 22.18 -5.99 -3.18
C GLY A 50 20.75 -5.51 -2.94
N ASP A 51 20.26 -5.63 -1.71
CA ASP A 51 18.86 -5.39 -1.31
C ASP A 51 18.39 -3.92 -1.53
N TYR A 52 19.34 -2.99 -1.74
CA TYR A 52 19.08 -1.55 -1.76
C TYR A 52 18.49 -1.01 -3.08
N LEU A 53 18.67 -1.73 -4.20
CA LEU A 53 18.25 -1.25 -5.52
C LEU A 53 16.89 -1.81 -5.98
N PHE A 54 16.39 -2.85 -5.32
CA PHE A 54 15.13 -3.50 -5.69
C PHE A 54 13.97 -2.50 -5.70
N ASP A 55 13.85 -1.70 -4.64
CA ASP A 55 12.76 -0.73 -4.45
C ASP A 55 12.72 0.39 -5.51
N VAL A 56 13.83 0.63 -6.24
CA VAL A 56 13.94 1.66 -7.29
C VAL A 56 13.96 1.09 -8.71
N LEU A 57 14.12 -0.23 -8.87
CA LEU A 57 14.11 -0.91 -10.16
C LEU A 57 12.71 -0.89 -10.79
N LEU A 58 12.59 -0.41 -12.03
CA LEU A 58 11.29 -0.23 -12.69
C LEU A 58 10.48 -1.53 -12.77
N SER A 59 11.09 -2.65 -13.18
CA SER A 59 10.40 -3.93 -13.30
C SER A 59 9.82 -4.40 -11.97
N HIS A 60 10.61 -4.35 -10.90
CA HIS A 60 10.13 -4.71 -9.57
C HIS A 60 9.00 -3.78 -9.09
N ARG A 61 9.16 -2.47 -9.32
CA ARG A 61 8.13 -1.48 -8.97
C ARG A 61 6.83 -1.76 -9.69
N ILE A 62 6.87 -2.13 -10.97
CA ILE A 62 5.67 -2.50 -11.73
C ILE A 62 4.95 -3.68 -11.08
N ASP A 63 5.66 -4.72 -10.67
CA ASP A 63 5.07 -5.89 -10.00
C ASP A 63 4.43 -5.53 -8.65
N VAL A 64 5.06 -4.67 -7.87
CA VAL A 64 4.52 -4.17 -6.60
C VAL A 64 3.30 -3.29 -6.84
N LEU A 65 3.38 -2.34 -7.78
CA LEU A 65 2.31 -1.40 -8.10
C LEU A 65 1.09 -2.11 -8.70
N ASN A 66 1.28 -3.13 -9.54
CA ASN A 66 0.17 -3.92 -10.07
C ASN A 66 -0.62 -4.63 -8.96
N ARG A 67 0.07 -5.20 -7.97
CA ARG A 67 -0.59 -5.79 -6.78
C ARG A 67 -1.24 -4.72 -5.91
N PHE A 68 -0.58 -3.58 -5.76
CA PHE A 68 -1.09 -2.46 -4.98
C PHE A 68 -2.38 -1.90 -5.60
N PHE A 69 -2.41 -1.69 -6.91
CA PHE A 69 -3.56 -1.18 -7.66
C PHE A 69 -4.62 -2.22 -8.01
N ASP A 70 -4.41 -3.50 -7.66
CA ASP A 70 -5.39 -4.54 -7.95
C ASP A 70 -6.77 -4.18 -7.36
N PRO A 71 -7.84 -4.12 -8.18
CA PRO A 71 -9.15 -3.68 -7.69
C PRO A 71 -9.77 -4.59 -6.63
N LYS A 72 -9.39 -5.88 -6.61
CA LYS A 72 -9.99 -6.90 -5.73
C LYS A 72 -9.24 -7.07 -4.42
N THR A 73 -7.91 -6.97 -4.47
CA THR A 73 -7.01 -7.35 -3.38
C THR A 73 -6.04 -6.23 -3.00
N GLY A 74 -5.97 -5.18 -3.80
CA GLY A 74 -5.09 -4.04 -3.58
C GLY A 74 -5.49 -3.16 -2.40
N TRP A 75 -4.79 -2.05 -2.27
CA TRP A 75 -4.85 -1.21 -1.06
C TRP A 75 -6.26 -0.63 -0.83
N ARG A 76 -6.96 -0.16 -1.88
CA ARG A 76 -8.33 0.38 -1.75
C ARG A 76 -9.33 -0.67 -1.27
N SER A 77 -9.28 -1.87 -1.83
CA SER A 77 -10.15 -2.98 -1.42
C SER A 77 -9.88 -3.40 0.04
N SER A 78 -8.60 -3.43 0.42
CA SER A 78 -8.16 -3.73 1.78
C SER A 78 -8.69 -2.69 2.79
N LEU A 79 -8.54 -1.39 2.48
CA LEU A 79 -9.07 -0.31 3.32
C LEU A 79 -10.60 -0.36 3.41
N SER A 80 -11.28 -0.59 2.29
CA SER A 80 -12.75 -0.70 2.23
C SER A 80 -13.27 -1.84 3.12
N SER A 81 -12.63 -3.02 3.04
CA SER A 81 -12.97 -4.18 3.87
C SER A 81 -12.78 -3.90 5.36
N LEU A 82 -11.68 -3.21 5.72
CA LEU A 82 -11.41 -2.83 7.11
C LEU A 82 -12.41 -1.79 7.62
N ILE A 83 -12.74 -0.77 6.81
CA ILE A 83 -13.76 0.24 7.14
C ILE A 83 -15.10 -0.46 7.38
N LEU A 84 -15.54 -1.32 6.47
CA LEU A 84 -16.80 -2.04 6.56
C LEU A 84 -16.87 -2.89 7.84
N PHE A 85 -15.78 -3.57 8.19
CA PHE A 85 -15.68 -4.33 9.43
C PHE A 85 -15.73 -3.45 10.68
N LEU A 86 -15.01 -2.32 10.71
CA LEU A 86 -14.98 -1.42 11.86
C LEU A 86 -16.32 -0.68 12.06
N GLU A 87 -17.04 -0.39 10.97
CA GLU A 87 -18.38 0.21 11.01
C GLU A 87 -19.43 -0.76 11.53
N ASP A 88 -19.51 -1.96 10.94
CA ASP A 88 -20.42 -3.01 11.39
C ASP A 88 -19.85 -4.41 11.11
N PRO A 89 -19.27 -5.07 12.13
CA PRO A 89 -18.75 -6.42 12.00
C PRO A 89 -19.78 -7.45 11.51
N ARG A 90 -21.09 -7.20 11.73
CA ARG A 90 -22.18 -8.09 11.29
C ARG A 90 -22.28 -8.21 9.78
N ARG A 91 -21.77 -7.23 9.02
CA ARG A 91 -21.77 -7.31 7.56
C ARG A 91 -20.91 -8.47 7.05
N VAL A 92 -19.78 -8.74 7.72
CA VAL A 92 -18.92 -9.89 7.36
C VAL A 92 -19.61 -11.21 7.72
N GLU A 93 -20.29 -11.27 8.87
CA GLU A 93 -21.11 -12.42 9.27
C GLU A 93 -22.19 -12.71 8.21
N TYR A 94 -22.93 -11.68 7.79
CA TYR A 94 -23.95 -11.78 6.75
C TYR A 94 -23.40 -12.38 5.44
N TYR A 95 -22.26 -11.90 4.93
CA TYR A 95 -21.70 -12.43 3.68
C TYR A 95 -21.27 -13.90 3.82
N LEU A 96 -20.70 -14.29 4.97
CA LEU A 96 -20.29 -15.67 5.22
C LEU A 96 -21.49 -16.61 5.39
N GLU A 97 -22.56 -16.17 6.05
CA GLU A 97 -23.80 -16.94 6.18
C GLU A 97 -24.46 -17.15 4.82
N ASN A 98 -24.63 -16.07 4.05
CA ASN A 98 -25.25 -16.14 2.72
C ASN A 98 -24.43 -16.99 1.74
N SER A 99 -23.10 -16.96 1.85
CA SER A 99 -22.24 -17.83 1.04
C SER A 99 -22.47 -19.31 1.33
N GLN A 100 -22.78 -19.69 2.58
CA GLN A 100 -23.07 -21.08 2.95
C GLN A 100 -24.46 -21.54 2.49
N ILE A 101 -25.42 -20.61 2.39
CA ILE A 101 -26.80 -20.90 1.97
C ILE A 101 -26.91 -20.96 0.45
N HIS A 102 -26.24 -20.05 -0.26
CA HIS A 102 -26.51 -19.80 -1.67
C HIS A 102 -25.44 -20.33 -2.63
N LEU A 103 -24.24 -20.71 -2.15
CA LEU A 103 -23.22 -21.28 -3.03
C LEU A 103 -23.42 -22.80 -3.20
N PRO A 104 -23.35 -23.33 -4.44
CA PRO A 104 -23.37 -24.76 -4.69
C PRO A 104 -22.22 -25.50 -4.01
N THR A 105 -22.44 -26.78 -3.65
CA THR A 105 -21.40 -27.66 -3.07
C THR A 105 -20.25 -27.96 -4.03
N SER A 106 -20.46 -27.80 -5.34
CA SER A 106 -19.40 -27.86 -6.35
C SER A 106 -18.39 -26.71 -6.23
N ILE A 107 -18.79 -25.58 -5.66
CA ILE A 107 -17.94 -24.41 -5.39
C ILE A 107 -17.51 -24.41 -3.91
N LEU A 108 -18.43 -24.76 -3.00
CA LEU A 108 -18.21 -24.76 -1.55
C LEU A 108 -18.05 -26.18 -1.00
N SER A 109 -16.80 -26.62 -0.90
CA SER A 109 -16.47 -27.94 -0.35
C SER A 109 -16.73 -28.03 1.16
N LEU A 110 -16.97 -29.25 1.67
CA LEU A 110 -17.16 -29.49 3.12
C LEU A 110 -16.01 -28.96 4.01
N PRO A 111 -14.72 -29.10 3.63
CA PRO A 111 -13.63 -28.49 4.38
C PRO A 111 -13.75 -26.96 4.45
N LEU A 112 -14.10 -26.31 3.34
CA LEU A 112 -14.25 -24.85 3.28
C LEU A 112 -15.45 -24.38 4.12
N LEU A 113 -16.57 -25.11 4.06
CA LEU A 113 -17.76 -24.85 4.89
C LEU A 113 -17.42 -24.91 6.40
N LYS A 114 -16.66 -25.92 6.84
CA LYS A 114 -16.20 -26.02 8.24
C LYS A 114 -15.31 -24.84 8.64
N CYS A 115 -14.42 -24.39 7.75
CA CYS A 115 -13.60 -23.20 7.99
C CYS A 115 -14.46 -21.94 8.12
N MET A 116 -15.46 -21.77 7.24
CA MET A 116 -16.38 -20.63 7.30
C MET A 116 -17.21 -20.61 8.58
N SER A 117 -17.72 -21.77 9.02
CA SER A 117 -18.44 -21.90 10.29
C SER A 117 -17.56 -21.52 11.51
N LYS A 118 -16.29 -21.95 11.52
CA LYS A 118 -15.33 -21.51 12.55
C LYS A 118 -15.10 -20.00 12.49
N ALA A 119 -14.91 -19.44 11.30
CA ALA A 119 -14.71 -18.00 11.11
C ALA A 119 -15.91 -17.20 11.63
N LEU A 120 -17.13 -17.62 11.32
CA LEU A 120 -18.36 -17.01 11.82
C LEU A 120 -18.39 -17.00 13.36
N THR A 121 -18.07 -18.14 13.98
CA THR A 121 -18.00 -18.25 15.45
C THR A 121 -16.99 -17.27 16.05
N TRP A 122 -15.81 -17.13 15.45
CA TRP A 122 -14.78 -16.19 15.92
C TRP A 122 -15.17 -14.74 15.68
N LEU A 123 -15.78 -14.41 14.53
CA LEU A 123 -16.29 -13.07 14.22
C LEU A 123 -17.38 -12.66 15.20
N SER A 124 -18.35 -13.52 15.50
CA SER A 124 -19.38 -13.23 16.49
C SER A 124 -18.80 -13.04 17.90
N ARG A 125 -17.76 -13.79 18.27
CA ARG A 125 -17.03 -13.56 19.53
C ARG A 125 -16.33 -12.22 19.55
N LEU A 126 -15.64 -11.85 18.48
CA LEU A 126 -14.96 -10.57 18.36
C LEU A 126 -15.95 -9.40 18.38
N ASN A 127 -17.05 -9.50 17.63
CA ASN A 127 -18.14 -8.54 17.60
C ASN A 127 -18.77 -8.38 19.00
N ARG A 128 -19.02 -9.50 19.70
CA ARG A 128 -19.49 -9.50 21.08
C ARG A 128 -18.49 -8.84 22.02
N PHE A 129 -17.20 -9.15 21.92
CA PHE A 129 -16.15 -8.50 22.71
C PHE A 129 -16.12 -6.98 22.50
N MET A 130 -16.20 -6.53 21.24
CA MET A 130 -16.26 -5.12 20.87
C MET A 130 -17.51 -4.40 21.44
N ARG A 131 -18.62 -5.13 21.63
CA ARG A 131 -19.87 -4.62 22.21
C ARG A 131 -19.95 -4.72 23.74
N GLU A 132 -19.46 -5.80 24.33
CA GLU A 132 -19.51 -6.04 25.77
C GLU A 132 -18.51 -5.17 26.52
N SER A 133 -17.33 -4.95 25.92
CA SER A 133 -16.41 -3.90 26.39
C SER A 133 -17.10 -2.52 26.38
N ALA A 134 -18.04 -2.27 25.46
CA ALA A 134 -18.88 -1.08 25.49
C ALA A 134 -19.80 -1.00 26.69
N LYS A 135 -20.65 -2.00 26.83
CA LYS A 135 -21.75 -2.00 27.80
C LYS A 135 -21.25 -2.04 29.23
N LYS A 136 -20.27 -2.91 29.54
CA LYS A 136 -19.72 -3.01 30.90
C LYS A 136 -19.09 -1.70 31.35
N ILE A 137 -18.48 -0.98 30.42
CA ILE A 137 -17.80 0.27 30.75
C ILE A 137 -18.82 1.41 30.88
N GLU A 138 -19.82 1.47 30.01
CA GLU A 138 -20.95 2.39 30.09
C GLU A 138 -21.78 2.23 31.38
N GLU A 139 -22.07 0.99 31.79
CA GLU A 139 -22.77 0.69 33.05
C GLU A 139 -21.97 1.11 34.29
N VAL A 140 -20.66 0.89 34.31
CA VAL A 140 -19.79 1.30 35.42
C VAL A 140 -19.73 2.82 35.53
N PHE A 141 -19.60 3.54 34.41
CA PHE A 141 -19.55 5.01 34.43
C PHE A 141 -20.88 5.63 34.87
N ASN A 142 -22.01 5.13 34.36
CA ASN A 142 -23.34 5.58 34.76
C ASN A 142 -23.63 5.32 36.25
N LYS A 143 -23.13 4.20 36.80
CA LYS A 143 -23.34 3.84 38.21
C LYS A 143 -22.65 4.78 39.20
N TYR A 144 -21.49 5.34 38.84
CA TYR A 144 -20.70 6.17 39.75
C TYR A 144 -20.73 7.66 39.41
N GLY A 145 -21.51 8.09 38.42
CA GLY A 145 -21.61 9.51 38.03
C GLY A 145 -20.27 10.11 37.57
N ILE A 146 -19.37 9.26 37.08
CA ILE A 146 -18.03 9.67 36.64
C ILE A 146 -18.17 10.14 35.19
N ASP A 147 -18.10 11.45 34.97
CA ASP A 147 -18.19 12.09 33.64
C ASP A 147 -16.90 11.97 32.82
N GLU A 148 -16.15 10.88 33.01
CA GLU A 148 -14.95 10.62 32.24
C GLU A 148 -14.90 9.15 31.84
N GLY A 149 -15.45 8.89 30.65
CA GLY A 149 -15.36 7.65 29.90
C GLY A 149 -13.93 7.30 29.41
N GLY A 150 -12.89 7.59 30.19
CA GLY A 150 -11.52 7.84 29.74
C GLY A 150 -10.83 6.74 28.92
N HIS A 151 -11.25 5.48 29.00
CA HIS A 151 -10.64 4.38 28.21
C HIS A 151 -11.56 3.79 27.13
N TYR A 152 -12.89 3.94 27.23
CA TYR A 152 -13.84 3.35 26.28
C TYR A 152 -14.58 4.37 25.42
N ALA A 153 -14.93 5.54 25.98
CA ALA A 153 -15.18 6.70 25.12
C ALA A 153 -13.95 6.91 24.23
N ASP A 154 -12.75 6.65 24.76
CA ASP A 154 -11.50 6.59 24.00
C ASP A 154 -11.45 5.44 22.99
N PHE A 155 -11.92 4.21 23.29
CA PHE A 155 -11.98 3.13 22.30
C PHE A 155 -12.95 3.41 21.13
N ASN A 156 -14.19 3.81 21.41
CA ASN A 156 -15.17 4.13 20.37
C ASN A 156 -14.80 5.42 19.62
N ALA A 157 -14.23 6.42 20.30
CA ALA A 157 -13.66 7.60 19.66
C ALA A 157 -12.46 7.23 18.79
N THR A 158 -11.56 6.36 19.26
CA THR A 158 -10.42 5.83 18.50
C THR A 158 -10.89 5.04 17.29
N ARG A 159 -11.92 4.20 17.43
CA ARG A 159 -12.55 3.50 16.30
C ARG A 159 -13.10 4.50 15.28
N LYS A 160 -13.85 5.53 15.71
CA LYS A 160 -14.38 6.58 14.83
C LYS A 160 -13.27 7.36 14.12
N LYS A 161 -12.22 7.75 14.86
CA LYS A 161 -11.02 8.42 14.32
C LYS A 161 -10.28 7.53 13.32
N CYS A 162 -10.15 6.25 13.61
CA CYS A 162 -9.54 5.27 12.71
C CYS A 162 -10.37 5.17 11.42
N ILE A 163 -11.70 5.00 11.52
CA ILE A 163 -12.59 4.98 10.35
C ILE A 163 -12.46 6.28 9.54
N SER A 164 -12.42 7.45 10.18
CA SER A 164 -12.29 8.72 9.45
C SER A 164 -10.94 8.84 8.73
N LEU A 165 -9.84 8.40 9.36
CA LEU A 165 -8.53 8.35 8.73
C LEU A 165 -8.50 7.34 7.56
N LEU A 166 -9.06 6.15 7.73
CA LEU A 166 -9.13 5.13 6.68
C LEU A 166 -9.96 5.63 5.49
N LYS A 167 -11.08 6.32 5.74
CA LYS A 167 -11.89 6.97 4.70
C LYS A 167 -11.10 8.04 3.96
N LEU A 168 -10.37 8.89 4.67
CA LEU A 168 -9.50 9.89 4.07
C LEU A 168 -8.43 9.24 3.18
N LEU A 169 -7.75 8.20 3.68
CA LEU A 169 -6.76 7.46 2.90
C LEU A 169 -7.39 6.83 1.65
N SER A 170 -8.58 6.23 1.77
CA SER A 170 -9.27 5.61 0.64
C SER A 170 -9.71 6.60 -0.44
N SER A 171 -9.84 7.88 -0.10
CA SER A 171 -10.23 8.95 -1.03
C SER A 171 -9.07 9.49 -1.87
N PHE A 172 -7.83 9.11 -1.54
CA PHE A 172 -6.66 9.55 -2.29
C PHE A 172 -6.74 9.06 -3.74
N ASP A 173 -6.78 10.02 -4.67
CA ASP A 173 -6.78 9.70 -6.09
C ASP A 173 -5.35 9.52 -6.60
N ILE A 174 -5.09 8.35 -7.17
CA ILE A 174 -3.81 7.97 -7.76
C ILE A 174 -3.84 8.14 -9.28
N GLY A 175 -5.01 8.49 -9.84
CA GLY A 175 -5.26 8.57 -11.27
C GLY A 175 -5.46 7.19 -11.90
N ASP A 176 -6.00 7.20 -13.12
CA ASP A 176 -6.19 6.00 -13.93
C ASP A 176 -5.02 5.88 -14.91
N MET A 177 -4.00 5.13 -14.50
CA MET A 177 -2.83 4.82 -15.32
C MET A 177 -2.24 3.48 -14.92
N ASN A 178 -1.61 2.80 -15.87
CA ASN A 178 -0.94 1.54 -15.57
C ASN A 178 0.30 1.77 -14.67
N ALA A 179 0.77 0.70 -14.03
CA ALA A 179 1.87 0.77 -13.08
C ALA A 179 3.17 1.37 -13.66
N GLU A 180 3.47 1.09 -14.93
CA GLU A 180 4.68 1.61 -15.59
C GLU A 180 4.57 3.12 -15.83
N GLN A 181 3.45 3.58 -16.40
CA GLN A 181 3.17 5.00 -16.60
C GLN A 181 3.16 5.75 -15.27
N PHE A 182 2.56 5.16 -14.23
CA PHE A 182 2.54 5.74 -12.90
C PHE A 182 3.96 5.91 -12.34
N ALA A 183 4.80 4.87 -12.43
CA ALA A 183 6.16 4.92 -11.91
C ALA A 183 7.02 5.94 -12.67
N LEU A 184 6.97 5.94 -14.01
CA LEU A 184 7.78 6.83 -14.84
C LEU A 184 7.36 8.30 -14.74
N LYS A 185 6.05 8.58 -14.79
CA LYS A 185 5.52 9.94 -14.77
C LYS A 185 5.75 10.64 -13.43
N ASN A 186 5.68 9.89 -12.32
CA ASN A 186 5.83 10.44 -10.98
C ASN A 186 7.27 10.40 -10.43
N ALA A 187 8.23 9.86 -11.19
CA ALA A 187 9.64 9.89 -10.83
C ALA A 187 10.25 11.28 -11.06
N THR A 188 11.07 11.73 -10.10
CA THR A 188 11.89 12.94 -10.22
C THR A 188 13.30 12.63 -10.72
N MET A 189 13.82 11.41 -10.51
CA MET A 189 15.10 10.99 -11.07
C MET A 189 14.96 9.65 -11.76
N ILE A 190 15.38 9.58 -13.02
CA ILE A 190 15.38 8.36 -13.80
C ILE A 190 16.81 8.05 -14.23
N PHE A 191 17.27 6.84 -13.92
CA PHE A 191 18.59 6.32 -14.27
C PHE A 191 18.42 5.26 -15.36
N CYS A 192 19.08 5.41 -16.50
CA CYS A 192 19.00 4.43 -17.59
C CYS A 192 20.29 4.37 -18.39
N THR A 193 20.44 3.33 -19.22
CA THR A 193 21.48 3.34 -20.26
C THR A 193 21.01 4.14 -21.47
N VAL A 194 21.93 4.61 -22.30
CA VAL A 194 21.60 5.27 -23.58
C VAL A 194 20.65 4.41 -24.41
N SER A 195 20.88 3.10 -24.47
CA SER A 195 20.02 2.14 -25.19
C SER A 195 18.60 2.01 -24.63
N ASN A 196 18.39 2.27 -23.33
CA ASN A 196 17.10 2.18 -22.67
C ASN A 196 16.31 3.50 -22.67
N THR A 197 16.88 4.61 -23.13
CA THR A 197 16.18 5.91 -23.26
C THR A 197 14.92 5.82 -24.11
N SER A 198 14.91 4.93 -25.11
CA SER A 198 13.76 4.64 -25.97
C SER A 198 12.51 4.15 -25.23
N LYS A 199 12.66 3.62 -24.00
CA LYS A 199 11.56 3.19 -23.12
C LYS A 199 10.89 4.34 -22.36
N LEU A 200 11.48 5.54 -22.41
CA LEU A 200 10.99 6.71 -21.68
C LEU A 200 9.91 7.51 -22.43
N LYS A 201 9.33 6.96 -23.50
CA LYS A 201 8.27 7.63 -24.29
C LYS A 201 7.09 8.11 -23.44
N ASN A 202 6.78 7.38 -22.37
CA ASN A 202 5.66 7.70 -21.47
C ASN A 202 6.11 8.44 -20.20
N ALA A 203 7.40 8.78 -20.07
CA ALA A 203 7.93 9.43 -18.88
C ALA A 203 7.65 10.94 -18.84
N GLY A 204 7.31 11.59 -19.97
CA GLY A 204 7.13 13.04 -20.06
C GLY A 204 8.46 13.79 -20.25
N SER A 205 8.46 15.11 -20.02
CA SER A 205 9.65 15.96 -20.18
C SER A 205 10.58 15.91 -18.95
N PHE A 206 11.86 16.19 -19.19
CA PHE A 206 12.92 16.34 -18.19
C PHE A 206 13.54 17.74 -18.29
N GLU A 207 13.76 18.39 -17.15
CA GLU A 207 14.43 19.69 -17.08
C GLU A 207 15.96 19.55 -17.13
N VAL A 208 16.49 18.42 -16.65
CA VAL A 208 17.92 18.17 -16.60
C VAL A 208 18.21 16.81 -17.23
N LEU A 209 19.14 16.81 -18.18
CA LEU A 209 19.72 15.61 -18.77
C LEU A 209 21.20 15.55 -18.41
N ILE A 210 21.62 14.47 -17.77
CA ILE A 210 23.01 14.16 -17.46
C ILE A 210 23.39 12.95 -18.30
N VAL A 211 24.41 13.09 -19.15
CA VAL A 211 24.98 11.99 -19.94
C VAL A 211 26.41 11.79 -19.48
N ASP A 212 26.68 10.61 -18.92
CA ASP A 212 28.04 10.15 -18.64
C ASP A 212 28.62 9.57 -19.94
N GLU A 213 29.82 10.01 -20.33
CA GLU A 213 30.47 9.76 -21.63
C GLU A 213 29.75 10.34 -22.87
N ALA A 214 29.66 11.67 -22.99
CA ALA A 214 29.11 12.34 -24.17
C ALA A 214 30.01 12.32 -25.43
N ASP A 215 31.24 11.79 -25.33
CA ASP A 215 32.32 11.98 -26.31
C ASP A 215 32.68 10.72 -27.15
N ASN A 216 31.74 9.79 -27.37
CA ASN A 216 31.94 8.66 -28.30
C ASN A 216 31.07 8.77 -29.57
#